data_AF-A0AAU9RHU9-F1
#
_entry.id   AF-A0AAU9RHU9-F1
#
_cell.length_a   1.000
_cell.length_b   1.000
_cell.length_c   1.000
_cell.angle_alpha   90.00
_cell.angle_beta   90.00
_cell.angle_gamma   90.00
#
_symmetry.space_group_name_H-M   'P 1'
#
loop_
_entity.id
_entity.type
_entity.pdbx_description
1 polymer ?
#
loop_
_entity_poly.entity_id
_entity_poly.type
_entity_poly.pdbx_seq_one_letter_code
_entity_poly.pdbx_strand_id
1 'polypeptide(L)'
;MAESICRALRDGAFEGEHAPTLTIKDTINLPYGPHIFNHVLSQLSSNILAGKSQSKGLVLVALSRSPSFYFDLLKSRGNDVASSHKWLRVLDCYTDPLGWKDRLAECGSINNSSAEASSTVCLFKDLRNMD
;
A
#
# COMPACT_ATOMS: atom_id res chain seq x y z
N MET A 1 -13.20 19.46 10.42
CA MET A 1 -12.93 18.94 9.06
C MET A 1 -11.61 18.17 8.98
N ALA A 2 -10.48 18.72 9.45
CA ALA A 2 -9.21 17.97 9.46
C ALA A 2 -9.25 16.75 10.40
N GLU A 3 -9.83 16.90 11.59
CA GLU A 3 -9.91 15.83 12.59
C GLU A 3 -10.72 14.61 12.13
N SER A 4 -11.82 14.83 11.40
CA SER A 4 -12.62 13.74 10.82
C SER A 4 -11.86 12.95 9.76
N ILE A 5 -11.02 13.61 8.96
CA ILE A 5 -10.17 12.97 7.96
C ILE A 5 -9.05 12.19 8.65
N CYS A 6 -8.39 12.77 9.65
CA CYS A 6 -7.34 12.10 10.42
C CYS A 6 -7.87 10.86 11.14
N ARG A 7 -9.08 10.95 11.74
CA ARG A 7 -9.77 9.80 12.33
C ARG A 7 -10.02 8.72 11.27
N ALA A 8 -10.63 9.08 10.14
CA ALA A 8 -10.97 8.10 9.10
C ALA A 8 -9.73 7.45 8.45
N LEU A 9 -8.62 8.17 8.31
CA LEU A 9 -7.34 7.60 7.84
C LEU A 9 -6.71 6.64 8.88
N ARG A 10 -6.86 6.92 10.17
CA ARG A 10 -6.31 6.09 11.25
C ARG A 10 -7.17 4.84 11.51
N ASP A 11 -8.48 5.02 11.51
CA ASP A 11 -9.46 4.06 12.03
C ASP A 11 -10.17 3.29 10.91
N GLY A 12 -10.13 3.80 9.67
CA GLY A 12 -10.99 3.37 8.58
C GLY A 12 -12.30 4.16 8.55
N ALA A 13 -13.03 4.05 7.44
CA ALA A 13 -14.38 4.59 7.31
C ALA A 13 -15.40 3.55 7.80
N PHE A 14 -16.45 4.02 8.48
CA PHE A 14 -17.59 3.17 8.82
C PHE A 14 -18.45 2.87 7.58
N GLU A 15 -19.31 1.85 7.69
CA GLU A 15 -20.28 1.55 6.64
C GLU A 15 -21.17 2.77 6.36
N GLY A 16 -21.22 3.19 5.10
CA GLY A 16 -21.92 4.41 4.67
C GLY A 16 -21.09 5.71 4.76
N GLU A 17 -19.90 5.71 5.37
CA GLU A 17 -18.98 6.84 5.32
C GLU A 17 -18.12 6.81 4.03
N HIS A 18 -17.72 7.98 3.55
CA HIS A 18 -16.74 8.07 2.46
C HIS A 18 -15.37 7.57 2.93
N ALA A 19 -14.80 6.60 2.21
CA ALA A 19 -13.43 6.15 2.43
C ALA A 19 -12.43 7.23 2.00
N PRO A 20 -11.70 7.87 2.94
CA PRO A 20 -10.72 8.88 2.57
C PRO A 20 -9.54 8.22 1.86
N THR A 21 -8.98 8.91 0.86
CA THR A 21 -7.76 8.49 0.17
C THR A 21 -6.66 9.50 0.41
N LEU A 22 -5.48 9.02 0.82
CA LEU A 22 -4.26 9.82 0.92
C LEU A 22 -3.34 9.46 -0.25
N THR A 23 -3.00 10.47 -1.06
CA THR A 23 -2.02 10.31 -2.14
C THR A 23 -0.77 11.11 -1.80
N ILE A 24 0.37 10.43 -1.71
CA ILE A 24 1.67 11.06 -1.53
C ILE A 24 2.29 11.21 -2.91
N LYS A 25 2.40 12.46 -3.40
CA LYS A 25 3.09 12.78 -4.64
C LYS A 25 4.48 13.28 -4.32
N ASP A 26 5.42 12.90 -5.16
CA ASP A 26 6.82 13.21 -4.97
C ASP A 26 7.49 13.51 -6.31
N THR A 27 8.67 14.13 -6.28
CA THR A 27 9.45 14.50 -7.46
C THR A 27 10.87 13.96 -7.35
N ILE A 28 11.52 13.77 -8.50
CA ILE A 28 12.92 13.30 -8.58
C ILE A 28 13.87 14.24 -7.80
N ASN A 29 13.56 15.53 -7.75
CA ASN A 29 14.40 16.53 -7.10
C ASN A 29 14.28 16.53 -5.56
N LEU A 30 13.20 15.98 -4.99
CA LEU A 30 12.93 16.01 -3.55
C LEU A 30 12.32 14.69 -3.05
N PRO A 31 13.02 13.53 -3.17
CA PRO A 31 12.41 12.20 -3.08
C PRO A 31 12.02 11.76 -1.65
N TYR A 32 11.11 12.48 -1.00
CA TYR A 32 10.67 12.24 0.38
C TYR A 32 9.45 11.32 0.49
N GLY A 33 8.78 11.02 -0.61
CA GLY A 33 7.59 10.17 -0.70
C GLY A 33 7.76 8.83 0.02
N PRO A 34 8.85 8.07 -0.22
CA PRO A 34 9.12 6.83 0.50
C PRO A 34 9.29 7.03 2.02
N HIS A 35 9.91 8.14 2.44
CA HIS A 35 10.11 8.45 3.86
C HIS A 35 8.78 8.78 4.55
N ILE A 36 7.93 9.59 3.90
CA ILE A 36 6.59 9.93 4.39
C ILE A 36 5.74 8.67 4.45
N PHE A 37 5.77 7.83 3.40
CA PHE A 37 5.07 6.55 3.37
C PHE A 37 5.49 5.64 4.53
N ASN A 38 6.81 5.47 4.74
CA ASN A 38 7.33 4.66 5.84
C ASN A 38 6.87 5.19 7.21
N HIS A 39 6.83 6.51 7.37
CA HIS A 39 6.32 7.14 8.59
C HIS A 39 4.83 6.84 8.79
N VAL A 40 3.99 7.04 7.77
CA VAL A 40 2.54 6.76 7.82
C VAL A 40 2.29 5.29 8.14
N LEU A 41 2.95 4.36 7.45
CA LEU A 41 2.82 2.93 7.70
C LEU A 41 3.18 2.57 9.15
N SER A 42 4.27 3.14 9.67
CA SER A 42 4.71 2.91 11.06
C SER A 42 3.69 3.45 12.07
N GLN A 43 3.14 4.65 11.83
CA GLN A 43 2.14 5.26 12.69
C GLN A 43 0.83 4.47 12.73
N LEU A 44 0.32 4.06 11.56
CA LEU A 44 -0.89 3.22 11.48
C LEU A 44 -0.69 1.90 12.22
N SER A 45 0.45 1.25 11.99
CA SER A 45 0.82 0.01 12.67
C SER A 45 0.90 0.19 14.19
N SER A 46 1.54 1.27 14.66
CA SER A 46 1.64 1.58 16.09
C SER A 46 0.27 1.83 16.72
N ASN A 47 -0.62 2.56 16.02
CA ASN A 47 -1.97 2.81 16.51
C ASN A 47 -2.81 1.53 16.64
N ILE A 48 -2.67 0.59 15.71
CA ILE A 48 -3.34 -0.72 15.78
C ILE A 48 -2.79 -1.54 16.94
N LEU A 49 -1.46 -1.65 17.06
CA LEU A 49 -0.83 -2.41 18.14
C LEU A 49 -1.11 -1.84 19.53
N ALA A 50 -1.21 -0.51 19.65
CA ALA A 50 -1.55 0.16 20.90
C ALA A 50 -3.06 0.16 21.22
N GLY A 51 -3.90 -0.45 20.37
CA GLY A 51 -5.36 -0.45 20.53
C GLY A 51 -6.01 0.93 20.41
N LYS A 52 -5.30 1.91 19.81
CA LYS A 52 -5.78 3.28 19.60
C LYS A 52 -6.57 3.45 18.30
N SER A 53 -6.46 2.49 17.38
CA SER A 53 -7.22 2.44 16.14
C SER A 53 -8.36 1.44 16.23
N GLN A 54 -9.49 1.77 15.58
CA GLN A 54 -10.60 0.82 15.39
C GLN A 54 -10.29 -0.23 14.31
N SER A 55 -9.34 0.07 13.41
CA SER A 55 -8.89 -0.86 12.39
C SER A 55 -8.27 -2.10 13.05
N LYS A 56 -8.65 -3.28 12.56
CA LYS A 56 -8.12 -4.57 13.04
C LYS A 56 -6.82 -4.99 12.36
N GLY A 57 -6.45 -4.30 11.29
CA GLY A 57 -5.23 -4.59 10.56
C GLY A 57 -5.00 -3.69 9.35
N LEU A 58 -3.91 -3.96 8.65
CA LEU A 58 -3.47 -3.29 7.44
C LEU A 58 -3.26 -4.33 6.33
N VAL A 59 -3.64 -3.92 5.12
CA VAL A 59 -3.28 -4.62 3.88
C VAL A 59 -2.30 -3.73 3.14
N LEU A 60 -1.10 -4.25 2.88
CA LEU A 60 -0.03 -3.57 2.18
C LEU A 60 0.19 -4.23 0.81
N VAL A 61 0.16 -3.45 -0.26
CA VAL A 61 0.52 -3.92 -1.60
C VAL A 61 1.95 -3.49 -1.89
N ALA A 62 2.86 -4.45 -1.96
CA ALA A 62 4.28 -4.23 -2.14
C ALA A 62 4.61 -4.21 -3.64
N LEU A 63 4.79 -3.02 -4.23
CA LEU A 63 5.14 -2.86 -5.65
C LEU A 63 6.62 -2.55 -5.87
N SER A 64 7.18 -1.67 -5.04
CA SER A 64 8.52 -1.09 -5.24
C SER A 64 9.63 -1.74 -4.42
N ARG A 65 9.28 -2.51 -3.38
CA ARG A 65 10.21 -3.17 -2.46
C ARG A 65 9.67 -4.54 -2.10
N SER A 66 10.54 -5.48 -1.73
CA SER A 66 10.14 -6.81 -1.26
C SER A 66 9.32 -6.74 0.03
N PRO A 67 8.46 -7.73 0.32
CA PRO A 67 7.73 -7.81 1.58
C PRO A 67 8.63 -7.75 2.83
N SER A 68 9.81 -8.38 2.78
CA SER A 68 10.79 -8.40 3.88
C SER A 68 11.19 -7.01 4.35
N PHE A 69 11.37 -6.06 3.42
CA PHE A 69 11.71 -4.68 3.74
C PHE A 69 10.72 -4.04 4.72
N TYR A 70 9.42 -4.27 4.53
CA TYR A 70 8.38 -3.67 5.37
C TYR A 70 8.32 -4.31 6.76
N PHE A 71 8.56 -5.63 6.85
CA PHE A 71 8.68 -6.31 8.14
C PHE A 71 9.89 -5.80 8.94
N ASP A 72 11.04 -5.65 8.28
CA ASP A 72 12.25 -5.12 8.91
C ASP A 72 12.08 -3.66 9.33
N LEU A 73 11.42 -2.84 8.50
CA LEU A 73 11.07 -1.46 8.82
C LEU A 73 10.25 -1.39 10.11
N LEU A 74 9.19 -2.19 10.22
CA LEU A 74 8.32 -2.20 11.40
C LEU A 74 9.05 -2.74 12.64
N LYS A 75 9.87 -3.78 12.48
CA LYS A 75 10.71 -4.30 13.55
C LYS A 75 11.67 -3.23 14.10
N SER A 76 12.30 -2.47 13.20
CA SER A 76 13.23 -1.39 13.56
C SER A 76 12.56 -0.22 14.32
N ARG A 77 11.23 -0.12 14.22
CA ARG A 77 10.40 0.91 14.89
C ARG A 77 9.81 0.44 16.21
N GLY A 78 10.17 -0.77 16.68
CA GLY A 78 9.72 -1.32 17.95
C GLY A 78 8.39 -2.05 17.89
N ASN A 79 7.87 -2.35 16.70
CA ASN A 79 6.64 -3.10 16.54
C ASN A 79 6.93 -4.60 16.69
N ASP A 80 6.12 -5.31 17.47
CA ASP A 80 6.20 -6.78 17.55
C ASP A 80 5.77 -7.43 16.23
N VAL A 81 6.76 -7.92 15.48
CA VAL A 81 6.54 -8.60 14.20
C VAL A 81 6.13 -10.05 14.38
N ALA A 82 6.31 -10.66 15.56
CA ALA A 82 5.95 -12.07 15.78
C ALA A 82 4.43 -12.29 15.65
N SER A 83 3.63 -11.32 16.08
CA SER A 83 2.17 -11.29 15.93
C SER A 83 1.67 -10.60 14.64
N SER A 84 2.58 -10.18 13.74
CA SER A 84 2.24 -9.44 12.51
C SER A 84 1.23 -10.16 11.62
N HIS A 85 1.28 -11.49 11.57
CA HIS A 85 0.33 -12.31 10.81
C HIS A 85 -1.14 -12.17 11.25
N LYS A 86 -1.45 -11.49 12.37
CA LYS A 86 -2.83 -11.24 12.79
C LYS A 86 -3.38 -9.92 12.26
N TRP A 87 -2.51 -8.93 12.08
CA TRP A 87 -2.93 -7.55 11.79
C TRP A 87 -2.28 -6.97 10.52
N LEU A 88 -1.27 -7.60 9.94
CA LEU A 88 -0.62 -7.16 8.70
C LEU A 88 -0.69 -8.27 7.65
N ARG A 89 -1.20 -7.91 6.48
CA ARG A 89 -1.17 -8.74 5.27
C ARG A 89 -0.40 -7.99 4.20
N VAL A 90 0.62 -8.62 3.62
CA VAL A 90 1.40 -8.05 2.52
C VAL A 90 1.10 -8.84 1.26
N LEU A 91 0.60 -8.18 0.23
CA LEU A 91 0.50 -8.71 -1.12
C LEU A 91 1.80 -8.41 -1.86
N ASP A 92 2.57 -9.45 -2.17
CA ASP A 92 3.84 -9.33 -2.89
C ASP A 92 3.62 -9.17 -4.39
N CYS A 93 3.60 -7.91 -4.86
CA CYS A 93 3.64 -7.58 -6.28
C CYS A 93 5.05 -7.18 -6.73
N TYR A 94 6.05 -7.21 -5.83
CA TYR A 94 7.43 -6.84 -6.13
C TYR A 94 8.14 -8.02 -6.78
N THR A 95 8.23 -9.13 -6.03
CA THR A 95 8.77 -10.40 -6.53
C THR A 95 7.82 -11.04 -7.53
N ASP A 96 6.53 -10.74 -7.40
CA ASP A 96 5.46 -11.27 -8.25
C ASP A 96 5.51 -12.81 -8.37
N PRO A 97 5.37 -13.53 -7.24
CA PRO A 97 5.49 -15.00 -7.23
C PRO A 97 4.42 -15.70 -8.07
N LEU A 98 3.35 -15.00 -8.45
CA LEU A 98 2.28 -15.52 -9.29
C LEU A 98 2.47 -15.19 -10.78
N GLY A 99 3.53 -14.46 -11.13
CA GLY A 99 3.87 -14.07 -12.50
C GLY A 99 2.78 -13.23 -13.16
N TRP A 100 2.06 -12.42 -12.40
CA TRP A 100 0.98 -11.59 -12.94
C TRP A 100 1.49 -10.53 -13.92
N LYS A 101 2.69 -9.99 -13.71
CA LYS A 101 3.32 -9.03 -14.63
C LYS A 101 3.51 -9.65 -16.02
N ASP A 102 4.01 -10.87 -16.07
CA ASP A 102 4.25 -11.60 -17.32
C ASP A 102 2.92 -11.93 -18.00
N ARG A 103 1.93 -12.44 -17.24
CA ARG A 103 0.59 -12.73 -17.78
C ARG A 103 -0.14 -11.48 -18.29
N LEU A 104 0.04 -10.34 -17.62
CA LEU A 104 -0.53 -9.06 -18.08
C LEU A 104 0.16 -8.55 -19.34
N ALA A 105 1.47 -8.77 -19.48
CA ALA A 105 2.20 -8.47 -20.70
C ALA A 105 1.75 -9.37 -21.87
N GLU A 106 1.59 -10.68 -21.64
CA GLU A 106 1.11 -11.66 -22.63
C GLU A 106 -0.32 -11.39 -23.11
N CYS A 107 -1.19 -10.88 -22.24
CA CYS A 107 -2.56 -10.50 -22.58
C CYS A 107 -2.65 -9.19 -23.42
N GLY A 108 -1.50 -8.62 -23.84
CA GLY A 108 -1.43 -7.41 -24.66
C GLY A 108 -1.64 -6.11 -23.87
N SER A 109 -1.63 -6.16 -22.54
CA SER A 109 -1.94 -5.02 -21.66
C SER A 109 -0.69 -4.22 -21.24
N ILE A 110 0.52 -4.79 -21.30
CA ILE A 110 1.75 -4.12 -20.86
C ILE A 110 2.89 -4.36 -21.88
N ASN A 111 2.88 -3.59 -22.97
CA ASN A 111 4.04 -3.51 -23.87
C ASN A 111 5.05 -2.47 -23.37
N ASN A 112 5.65 -2.69 -22.20
CA ASN A 112 6.75 -1.86 -21.71
C ASN A 112 7.99 -2.72 -21.42
N SER A 113 8.61 -3.23 -22.48
CA SER A 113 10.00 -3.67 -22.48
C SER A 113 10.94 -2.49 -22.72
N SER A 114 11.00 -1.52 -21.81
CA SER A 114 12.23 -0.73 -21.62
C SER A 114 12.21 0.00 -20.29
N ALA A 115 13.37 -0.01 -19.63
CA ALA A 115 13.67 0.80 -18.47
C ALA A 115 13.89 2.25 -18.90
N GLU A 116 12.85 2.98 -19.28
CA GLU A 116 12.88 4.45 -19.35
C GLU A 116 11.46 4.99 -19.52
N ALA A 117 11.21 6.13 -18.89
CA ALA A 117 9.91 6.75 -18.69
C ALA A 117 8.97 6.71 -19.92
N SER A 118 7.85 6.00 -19.82
CA SER A 118 6.66 6.30 -20.62
C SER A 118 5.40 6.17 -19.78
N SER A 119 4.83 7.33 -19.48
CA SER A 119 3.55 7.51 -18.80
C SER A 119 2.40 7.10 -19.71
N THR A 120 2.08 5.81 -19.75
CA THR A 120 0.79 5.32 -20.22
C THR A 120 0.06 4.73 -19.03
N VAL A 121 -0.78 5.55 -18.38
CA VAL A 121 -1.65 5.11 -17.29
C VAL A 121 -2.67 4.14 -17.89
N CYS A 122 -2.53 2.85 -17.56
CA CYS A 122 -3.53 1.85 -17.93
C CYS A 122 -4.73 1.99 -16.98
N LEU A 123 -5.82 2.54 -17.50
CA LEU A 123 -7.09 2.65 -16.79
C LEU A 123 -7.71 1.24 -16.70
N PHE A 124 -7.64 0.60 -15.53
CA PHE A 124 -8.34 -0.66 -15.29
C PHE A 124 -9.84 -0.40 -15.40
N LYS A 125 -10.49 -1.06 -16.39
CA LYS A 125 -11.96 -1.02 -16.53
C LYS A 125 -12.61 -1.88 -15.45
N ASP A 126 -13.66 -1.29 -14.91
CA ASP A 126 -14.64 -1.79 -13.93
C ASP A 126 -14.76 -3.32 -13.81
N LEU A 127 -14.67 -3.84 -12.58
CA LEU A 127 -14.81 -5.26 -12.22
C LEU A 127 -16.18 -5.87 -12.56
N ARG A 128 -17.13 -5.05 -13.04
CA ARG A 128 -18.49 -5.46 -13.43
C ARG A 128 -18.60 -6.00 -14.85
N ASN A 129 -17.55 -5.92 -15.67
CA ASN A 129 -17.55 -6.48 -17.02
C ASN A 129 -16.85 -7.85 -17.05
N MET A 130 -17.38 -8.80 -16.30
CA MET A 130 -17.09 -10.22 -16.47
C MET A 130 -18.37 -10.91 -16.95
N ASP A 131 -18.68 -10.73 -18.24
CA ASP A 131 -19.61 -11.59 -18.98
C ASP A 131 -18.82 -12.71 -19.68
#